data_AF-A0A6M1SPW8-F1
#
_entry.id   AF-A0A6M1SPW8-F1
#
_cell.length_a   1.000
_cell.length_b   1.000
_cell.length_c   1.000
_cell.angle_alpha   90.00
_cell.angle_beta   90.00
_cell.angle_gamma   90.00
#
_symmetry.space_group_name_H-M   'P 1'
#
loop_
_entity.id
_entity.type
_entity.pdbx_description
1 polymer ?
#
loop_
_entity_poly.entity_id
_entity_poly.type
_entity_poly.pdbx_seq_one_letter_code
_entity_poly.pdbx_strand_id
1 'polypeptide(L)'
;MTIYAWTTYDDELDEKAIIIGVGGSDASMIAMGLSYVEPGADIYWFSNINHRGYFVEGSEHGFTVSQALLRAEELRLEMGYSRVVITIQERGMWRDEWGALAEREGLS
;
A
#
# COMPACT_ATOMS: atom_id res chain seq x y z
N MET A 1 9.25 -8.77 -12.33
CA MET A 1 7.99 -8.87 -11.60
C MET A 1 8.31 -8.64 -10.14
N THR A 2 7.75 -7.59 -9.54
CA THR A 2 7.99 -7.23 -8.15
C THR A 2 7.15 -8.12 -7.24
N ILE A 3 7.74 -8.59 -6.15
CA ILE A 3 7.04 -9.36 -5.11
C ILE A 3 6.95 -8.45 -3.89
N TYR A 4 5.73 -8.15 -3.46
CA TYR A 4 5.48 -7.25 -2.34
C TYR A 4 5.28 -8.02 -1.03
N ALA A 5 5.91 -7.54 0.04
CA ALA A 5 5.53 -7.94 1.39
C ALA A 5 4.14 -7.35 1.70
N TRP A 6 3.34 -8.07 2.48
CA TRP A 6 1.96 -7.68 2.73
C TRP A 6 1.45 -8.14 4.09
N THR A 7 0.46 -7.43 4.61
CA THR A 7 -0.21 -7.74 5.87
C THR A 7 -1.69 -7.35 5.80
N THR A 8 -2.54 -8.07 6.53
CA THR A 8 -3.92 -7.68 6.83
C THR A 8 -4.04 -6.92 8.15
N TYR A 9 -2.93 -6.83 8.90
CA TYR A 9 -2.84 -6.13 10.16
C TYR A 9 -2.28 -4.72 9.93
N ASP A 10 -3.17 -3.73 9.84
CA ASP A 10 -2.78 -2.31 9.71
C ASP A 10 -1.95 -1.77 10.88
N ASP A 11 -1.83 -2.51 11.99
CA ASP A 11 -0.95 -2.17 13.13
C ASP A 11 0.48 -2.72 12.96
N GLU A 12 0.71 -3.67 12.05
CA GLU A 12 2.05 -4.08 11.63
C GLU A 12 2.53 -3.13 10.54
N LEU A 13 2.99 -1.93 10.92
CA LEU A 13 3.53 -0.98 9.97
C LEU A 13 5.05 -0.85 10.12
N ASP A 14 5.76 -0.82 9.00
CA ASP A 14 7.21 -0.75 8.94
C ASP A 14 7.68 0.69 8.69
N GLU A 15 8.40 1.25 9.66
CA GLU A 15 9.05 2.57 9.64
C GLU A 15 9.98 2.78 8.44
N LYS A 16 10.44 1.70 7.81
CA LYS A 16 11.36 1.68 6.67
C LYS A 16 10.68 1.33 5.34
N ALA A 17 9.34 1.27 5.33
CA ALA A 17 8.55 1.06 4.13
C ALA A 17 7.73 2.29 3.71
N ILE A 18 7.53 2.42 2.40
CA ILE A 18 6.34 3.12 1.89
C ILE A 18 5.20 2.11 1.92
N ILE A 19 4.07 2.48 2.50
CA ILE A 19 2.95 1.57 2.69
C ILE A 19 1.82 1.95 1.76
N ILE A 20 1.20 0.95 1.14
CA ILE A 20 0.02 1.09 0.29
C ILE A 20 -1.14 0.36 0.96
N GLY A 21 -2.16 1.10 1.36
CA GLY A 21 -3.41 0.54 1.85
C GLY A 21 -4.36 0.31 0.69
N VAL A 22 -4.61 -0.95 0.34
CA VAL A 22 -5.56 -1.35 -0.71
C VAL A 22 -6.91 -1.60 -0.07
N GLY A 23 -7.88 -0.76 -0.42
CA GLY A 23 -9.20 -0.75 0.19
C GLY A 23 -10.25 -0.20 -0.77
N GLY A 24 -11.44 -0.78 -0.74
CA GLY A 24 -12.45 -0.51 -1.77
C GLY A 24 -13.83 -1.00 -1.43
N SER A 25 -14.41 -0.47 -0.36
CA SER A 25 -15.84 -0.11 -0.30
C SER A 25 -16.03 0.74 0.95
N ASP A 26 -16.36 2.01 0.76
CA ASP A 26 -17.10 2.75 1.78
C ASP A 26 -18.31 1.85 2.15
N ALA A 27 -18.42 1.43 3.41
CA ALA A 27 -19.46 0.49 3.83
C ALA A 27 -20.88 0.99 3.48
N SER A 28 -21.04 2.30 3.28
CA SER A 28 -22.26 2.92 2.76
C SER A 28 -22.63 2.51 1.33
N MET A 29 -21.66 2.19 0.47
CA MET A 29 -21.87 1.93 -0.96
C MET A 29 -22.28 0.48 -1.26
N ILE A 30 -21.81 -0.49 -0.45
CA ILE A 30 -22.33 -1.88 -0.47
C ILE A 30 -23.81 -1.88 -0.06
N ALA A 31 -24.19 -1.05 0.92
CA ALA A 31 -25.58 -0.89 1.35
C ALA A 31 -26.49 -0.27 0.27
N MET A 32 -25.91 0.36 -0.76
CA MET A 32 -26.64 0.98 -1.89
C MET A 32 -26.80 0.07 -3.11
N GLY A 33 -26.34 -1.20 -3.06
CA GLY A 33 -26.57 -2.17 -4.13
C GLY A 33 -25.78 -1.92 -5.43
N LEU A 34 -24.71 -1.13 -5.35
CA LEU A 34 -23.84 -0.85 -6.49
C LEU A 34 -22.89 -2.03 -6.71
N SER A 35 -22.93 -2.58 -7.93
CA SER A 35 -22.05 -3.66 -8.40
C SER A 35 -20.59 -3.20 -8.46
N TYR A 36 -19.71 -3.95 -7.81
CA TYR A 36 -18.24 -3.94 -7.92
C TYR A 36 -17.60 -2.56 -8.16
N VAL A 37 -17.19 -1.90 -7.08
CA VAL A 37 -16.31 -0.73 -7.16
C VAL A 37 -14.87 -1.25 -7.26
N GLU A 38 -14.12 -0.73 -8.23
CA GLU A 38 -12.69 -1.02 -8.33
C GLU A 38 -11.98 -0.56 -7.05
N PRO A 39 -11.14 -1.40 -6.42
CA PRO A 39 -10.49 -1.03 -5.17
C PRO A 39 -9.57 0.17 -5.37
N GLY A 40 -9.67 1.13 -4.45
CA GLY A 40 -8.77 2.26 -4.37
C GLY A 40 -7.52 1.89 -3.58
N ALA A 41 -6.56 2.81 -3.58
CA ALA A 41 -5.39 2.72 -2.75
C ALA A 41 -4.94 4.08 -2.25
N ASP A 42 -4.47 4.08 -1.01
CA ASP A 42 -3.83 5.22 -0.36
C ASP A 42 -2.39 4.86 -0.01
N ILE A 43 -1.50 5.85 -0.02
CA ILE A 43 -0.08 5.72 0.30
C ILE A 43 0.20 6.43 1.62
N TYR A 44 1.00 5.83 2.49
CA TYR A 44 1.42 6.44 3.75
C TYR A 44 2.84 6.04 4.12
N TRP A 45 3.51 6.91 4.88
CA TRP A 45 4.86 6.69 5.37
C TRP A 45 5.06 7.40 6.71
N PHE A 46 5.98 6.87 7.52
CA PHE A 46 6.35 7.46 8.80
C PHE A 46 7.45 8.51 8.67
N SER A 47 7.71 9.24 9.74
CA SER A 47 8.95 10.00 9.83
C SER A 47 10.16 9.06 9.71
N ASN A 48 11.11 9.39 8.84
CA ASN A 48 12.31 8.58 8.62
C ASN A 48 13.54 9.47 8.45
N ILE A 49 14.61 9.15 9.18
CA ILE A 49 15.94 9.75 9.00
C ILE A 49 16.84 8.73 8.34
N ASN A 50 17.33 9.05 7.15
CA ASN A 50 18.27 8.19 6.42
C ASN A 50 19.31 9.01 5.65
N HIS A 51 20.10 8.33 4.82
CA HIS A 51 21.19 8.92 4.03
C HIS A 51 20.75 10.04 3.06
N ARG A 52 19.44 10.17 2.77
CA ARG A 52 18.86 11.21 1.91
C ARG A 52 18.32 12.41 2.68
N GLY A 53 18.23 12.34 4.00
CA GLY A 53 17.78 13.43 4.85
C GLY A 53 16.74 12.99 5.88
N TYR A 54 16.03 13.98 6.41
CA TYR A 54 14.89 13.79 7.28
C TYR A 54 13.60 13.99 6.49
N PHE A 55 12.73 12.98 6.52
CA PHE A 55 11.40 13.04 5.95
C PHE A 55 10.38 12.95 7.07
N VAL A 56 9.37 13.82 7.01
CA VAL A 56 8.25 13.84 7.96
C VAL A 56 7.18 12.85 7.48
N GLU A 57 6.41 12.31 8.42
CA GLU A 57 5.25 11.48 8.12
C GLU A 57 4.27 12.16 7.15
N GLY A 58 3.61 11.36 6.33
CA GLY A 58 2.67 11.87 5.35
C GLY A 58 1.86 10.78 4.66
N SER A 59 0.89 11.22 3.87
CA SER A 59 0.01 10.35 3.10
C SER A 59 -0.42 11.01 1.79
N GLU A 60 -0.70 10.18 0.78
CA GLU A 60 -1.33 10.57 -0.48
C GLU A 60 -2.54 9.65 -0.70
N HIS A 61 -3.70 10.18 -1.15
CA HIS A 61 -4.97 9.44 -1.19
C HIS A 61 -5.63 9.45 -2.57
N GLY A 62 -6.52 8.49 -2.79
CA GLY A 62 -7.46 8.52 -3.93
C GLY A 62 -6.87 8.01 -5.24
N PHE A 63 -5.91 7.09 -5.17
CA PHE A 63 -5.33 6.45 -6.35
C PHE A 63 -6.10 5.17 -6.71
N THR A 64 -5.97 4.76 -7.97
CA THR A 64 -6.12 3.33 -8.30
C THR A 64 -4.92 2.55 -7.75
N VAL A 65 -5.07 1.24 -7.52
CA VAL A 65 -3.96 0.41 -7.00
C VAL A 65 -2.71 0.52 -7.86
N SER A 66 -2.85 0.46 -9.19
CA SER A 66 -1.71 0.59 -10.11
C SER A 66 -1.00 1.95 -10.03
N GLN A 67 -1.76 3.04 -9.87
CA GLN A 67 -1.18 4.37 -9.69
C GLN A 67 -0.45 4.48 -8.35
N ALA A 68 -1.03 3.94 -7.29
CA ALA A 68 -0.40 3.94 -5.97
C ALA A 68 0.91 3.16 -5.98
N LEU A 69 0.97 2.01 -6.66
CA LEU A 69 2.18 1.19 -6.77
C LEU A 69 3.32 1.93 -7.47
N LEU A 70 3.02 2.61 -8.58
CA LEU A 70 4.02 3.42 -9.29
C LEU A 70 4.53 4.56 -8.40
N ARG A 71 3.61 5.30 -7.80
CA ARG A 71 3.92 6.45 -6.96
C ARG A 71 4.69 6.06 -5.69
N ALA A 72 4.36 4.92 -5.08
CA ALA A 72 5.06 4.41 -3.91
C ALA A 72 6.50 4.03 -4.23
N GLU A 73 6.78 3.45 -5.40
CA GLU A 73 8.15 3.16 -5.84
C GLU A 73 8.96 4.44 -6.10
N GLU A 74 8.34 5.47 -6.67
CA GLU A 74 8.97 6.79 -6.83
C GLU A 74 9.36 7.37 -5.46
N LEU A 75 8.41 7.44 -4.53
CA LEU A 75 8.65 7.91 -3.16
C LEU A 75 9.73 7.09 -2.45
N ARG A 76 9.71 5.76 -2.62
CA ARG A 76 10.72 4.86 -2.04
C ARG A 76 12.12 5.22 -2.54
N LEU A 77 12.28 5.45 -3.84
CA LEU A 77 13.56 5.82 -4.45
C LEU A 77 14.00 7.24 -4.09
N GLU A 78 13.07 8.19 -4.10
CA GLU A 78 13.31 9.60 -3.79
C GLU A 78 13.74 9.79 -2.33
N MET A 79 13.00 9.17 -1.40
CA MET A 79 13.15 9.34 0.04
C MET A 79 14.06 8.28 0.68
N GLY A 80 14.42 7.22 -0.04
CA GLY A 80 15.40 6.22 0.42
C GLY A 80 14.82 5.15 1.34
N TYR A 81 13.53 4.84 1.24
CA TYR A 81 12.90 3.73 1.94
C TYR A 81 13.38 2.39 1.38
N SER A 82 13.37 1.36 2.21
CA SER A 82 13.95 0.06 1.83
C SER A 82 13.03 -0.75 0.93
N ARG A 83 11.71 -0.59 1.07
CA ARG A 83 10.70 -1.39 0.36
C ARG A 83 9.35 -0.70 0.28
N VAL A 84 8.47 -1.26 -0.55
CA VAL A 84 7.04 -1.00 -0.55
C VAL A 84 6.33 -2.18 0.13
N VAL A 85 5.35 -1.88 0.99
CA VAL A 85 4.52 -2.86 1.70
C VAL A 85 3.06 -2.63 1.35
N ILE A 86 2.31 -3.72 1.19
CA ILE A 86 0.86 -3.66 0.95
C ILE A 86 0.12 -3.98 2.25
N THR A 87 -0.79 -3.11 2.68
CA THR A 87 -1.86 -3.52 3.60
C THR A 87 -3.14 -3.72 2.81
N ILE A 88 -3.85 -4.81 3.10
CA ILE A 88 -5.04 -5.21 2.36
C ILE A 88 -5.97 -5.98 3.29
N GLN A 89 -7.28 -5.84 3.14
CA GLN A 89 -8.23 -6.49 4.04
C GLN A 89 -8.22 -8.02 3.90
N GLU A 90 -8.03 -8.51 2.68
CA GLU A 90 -7.90 -9.94 2.40
C GLU A 90 -7.00 -10.18 1.19
N ARG A 91 -6.25 -11.29 1.20
CA ARG A 91 -5.36 -11.67 0.08
C ARG A 91 -6.10 -11.76 -1.25
N GLY A 92 -7.36 -12.20 -1.24
CA GLY A 92 -8.18 -12.40 -2.43
C GLY A 92 -8.52 -11.13 -3.20
N MET A 93 -8.35 -9.96 -2.59
CA MET A 93 -8.50 -8.67 -3.28
C MET A 93 -7.35 -8.38 -4.25
N TRP A 94 -6.17 -9.00 -4.04
CA TRP A 94 -5.01 -8.77 -4.88
C TRP A 94 -5.21 -9.37 -6.27
N ARG A 95 -4.88 -8.58 -7.30
CA ARG A 95 -4.95 -9.00 -8.70
C ARG A 95 -3.55 -9.18 -9.28
N ASP A 96 -3.37 -10.21 -10.09
CA ASP A 96 -2.09 -10.53 -10.74
C ASP A 96 -1.56 -9.38 -11.62
N GLU A 97 -2.45 -8.54 -12.14
CA GLU A 97 -2.09 -7.36 -12.94
C GLU A 97 -1.31 -6.28 -12.15
N TRP A 98 -1.41 -6.29 -10.81
CA TRP A 98 -0.69 -5.38 -9.92
C TRP A 98 0.70 -5.91 -9.51
N GLY A 99 1.01 -7.17 -9.84
CA GLY A 99 2.22 -7.86 -9.42
C GLY A 99 1.92 -9.08 -8.53
N ALA A 100 2.89 -9.53 -7.74
CA ALA A 100 2.69 -10.63 -6.80
C ALA A 100 2.84 -10.20 -5.36
N LEU A 101 2.03 -10.78 -4.48
CA LEU A 101 2.26 -10.77 -3.05
C LEU A 101 3.16 -11.93 -2.65
N ALA A 102 4.02 -11.71 -1.65
CA ALA A 102 4.76 -12.78 -1.00
C ALA A 102 3.82 -13.92 -0.56
N GLU A 103 4.27 -15.18 -0.61
CA GLU A 103 3.42 -16.33 -0.30
C GLU A 103 2.87 -16.28 1.12
N ARG A 104 3.71 -15.87 2.06
CA ARG A 104 3.36 -15.70 3.47
C ARG A 104 3.03 -14.24 3.75
N GLU A 105 2.00 -14.04 4.56
CA GLU A 105 1.70 -12.76 5.19
C GLU A 105 2.79 -12.40 6.21
N GLY A 106 3.03 -11.10 6.37
CA GLY A 106 3.95 -10.53 7.33
C GLY A 106 5.01 -9.64 6.67
N LEU A 107 5.58 -8.75 7.48
CA LEU A 107 6.58 -7.78 7.03
C LEU A 107 8.02 -8.28 7.19
N SER A 108 8.25 -9.58 7.35
CA SER A 108 9.58 -10.16 7.60
C SER A 108 10.41 -10.30 6.32
#